data_AF-A0A3B0VX31-F1
#
_entry.id   AF-A0A3B0VX31-F1
#
_cell.length_a   1.000
_cell.length_b   1.000
_cell.length_c   1.000
_cell.angle_alpha   90.00
_cell.angle_beta   90.00
_cell.angle_gamma   90.00
#
_symmetry.space_group_name_H-M   'P 1'
#
loop_
_entity.id
_entity.type
_entity.pdbx_description
1 polymer ?
#
loop_
_entity_poly.entity_id
_entity_poly.type
_entity_poly.pdbx_seq_one_letter_code
_entity_poly.pdbx_strand_id
1 'polypeptide(L)'
;ATIAINNANIYSDIEQRRVTLSVIVDQIDDPVLIVDPEQKLLLLNKAARDVFDLPDAKVVGHPINKLLKNEDALAFITQEVEGNEQITGEIQGANGRSYQVRMTLIEGGSRSILMVAND
;
A
#
# COMPACT_ATOMS: atom_id res chain seq x y z
N ALA A 1 48.28 -12.39 -7.13
CA ALA A 1 47.80 -11.09 -6.64
C ALA A 1 46.34 -11.22 -6.22
N THR A 2 45.98 -10.39 -5.25
CA THR A 2 44.83 -10.39 -4.33
C THR A 2 43.43 -10.59 -4.93
N ILE A 3 42.60 -11.20 -4.09
CA ILE A 3 41.20 -11.60 -4.15
C ILE A 3 40.23 -10.40 -4.28
N ALA A 4 39.11 -10.67 -4.96
CA ALA A 4 37.78 -10.03 -4.84
C ALA A 4 37.66 -8.50 -4.97
N ILE A 5 37.65 -7.98 -6.20
CA ILE A 5 36.96 -6.71 -6.48
C ILE A 5 36.27 -6.81 -7.85
N ASN A 6 35.22 -7.63 -7.95
CA ASN A 6 34.26 -7.48 -9.05
C ASN A 6 32.83 -7.97 -8.73
N ASN A 7 32.54 -8.24 -7.45
CA ASN A 7 31.19 -8.62 -6.97
C ASN A 7 30.49 -7.49 -6.20
N ALA A 8 31.03 -6.27 -6.24
CA ALA A 8 30.51 -5.15 -5.46
C ALA A 8 29.50 -4.27 -6.22
N ASN A 9 29.38 -4.38 -7.55
CA ASN A 9 28.58 -3.43 -8.32
C ASN A 9 27.15 -3.87 -8.67
N ILE A 10 26.78 -5.14 -8.45
CA ILE A 10 25.41 -5.60 -8.77
C ILE A 10 24.52 -5.67 -7.52
N TYR A 11 25.10 -5.83 -6.32
CA TYR A 11 24.32 -5.87 -5.08
C TYR A 11 23.94 -4.50 -4.53
N SER A 12 24.63 -3.42 -4.93
CA SER A 12 24.29 -2.07 -4.47
C SER A 12 23.08 -1.45 -5.17
N ASP A 13 22.73 -1.92 -6.37
CA ASP A 13 21.60 -1.38 -7.15
C ASP A 13 20.26 -2.04 -6.77
N ILE A 14 20.30 -3.25 -6.21
CA ILE A 14 19.12 -3.95 -5.69
C ILE A 14 18.73 -3.39 -4.31
N GLU A 15 19.71 -2.98 -3.49
CA GLU A 15 19.44 -2.38 -2.18
C GLU A 15 18.95 -0.92 -2.28
N GLN A 16 19.38 -0.15 -3.29
CA GLN A 16 18.78 1.17 -3.56
C GLN A 16 17.34 1.10 -4.08
N ARG A 17 16.91 -0.05 -4.63
CA ARG A 17 15.49 -0.32 -4.93
C ARG A 17 14.67 -0.76 -3.72
N ARG A 18 15.30 -1.15 -2.61
CA ARG A 18 14.60 -1.53 -1.37
C ARG A 18 14.37 -0.35 -0.41
N VAL A 19 15.15 0.72 -0.52
CA VAL A 19 15.12 1.81 0.47
C VAL A 19 14.27 3.02 0.05
N THR A 20 14.01 3.25 -1.25
CA THR A 20 13.16 4.39 -1.66
C THR A 20 11.68 4.22 -1.28
N LEU A 21 11.23 2.99 -1.00
CA LEU A 21 9.92 2.74 -0.39
C LEU A 21 9.95 2.73 1.14
N SER A 22 11.14 2.79 1.76
CA SER A 22 11.31 2.79 3.22
C SER A 22 11.41 4.19 3.83
N VAL A 23 11.58 5.26 3.04
CA VAL A 23 11.85 6.61 3.58
C VAL A 23 10.68 7.58 3.49
N ILE A 24 9.62 7.28 2.72
CA ILE A 24 8.35 8.02 2.95
C ILE A 24 7.72 7.55 4.27
N VAL A 25 8.02 6.33 4.72
CA VAL A 25 7.41 5.63 5.87
C VAL A 25 7.69 6.27 7.24
N ASP A 26 8.62 7.24 7.37
CA ASP A 26 9.03 7.79 8.68
C ASP A 26 8.37 9.13 9.08
N GLN A 27 7.34 9.61 8.36
CA GLN A 27 6.54 10.78 8.79
C GLN A 27 5.01 10.62 8.70
N ILE A 28 4.47 9.43 8.42
CA ILE A 28 3.14 9.35 7.82
C ILE A 28 2.00 9.16 8.84
N ASP A 29 1.28 10.23 9.17
CA ASP A 29 -0.09 10.18 9.72
C ASP A 29 -1.11 9.66 8.68
N ASP A 30 -0.77 9.70 7.40
CA ASP A 30 -1.56 9.20 6.28
C ASP A 30 -1.67 7.65 6.24
N PRO A 31 -2.89 7.10 6.14
CA PRO A 31 -3.11 5.66 6.00
C PRO A 31 -2.51 5.03 4.74
N VAL A 32 -1.83 3.89 4.89
CA VAL A 32 -1.23 3.13 3.79
C VAL A 32 -1.57 1.65 3.89
N LEU A 33 -1.98 1.04 2.77
CA LEU A 33 -2.11 -0.41 2.61
C LEU A 33 -1.69 -0.91 1.23
N ILE A 34 -1.31 -2.18 1.14
CA ILE A 34 -0.91 -2.85 -0.10
C ILE A 34 -1.74 -4.12 -0.25
N VAL A 35 -2.30 -4.33 -1.43
CA VAL A 35 -3.01 -5.56 -1.81
C VAL A 35 -2.29 -6.27 -2.94
N ASP A 36 -2.31 -7.60 -2.93
CA ASP A 36 -1.77 -8.43 -4.01
C ASP A 36 -2.76 -8.50 -5.21
N PRO A 37 -2.36 -9.11 -6.34
CA PRO A 37 -3.26 -9.28 -7.50
C PRO A 37 -4.50 -10.13 -7.20
N GLU A 38 -4.45 -10.99 -6.17
CA GLU A 38 -5.59 -11.80 -5.70
C GLU A 38 -6.47 -11.04 -4.68
N GLN A 39 -6.26 -9.72 -4.54
CA GLN A 39 -6.97 -8.84 -3.61
C GLN A 39 -6.80 -9.22 -2.14
N LYS A 40 -5.70 -9.88 -1.78
CA LYS A 40 -5.33 -10.17 -0.38
C LYS A 40 -4.44 -9.07 0.16
N LEU A 41 -4.64 -8.73 1.43
CA LEU A 41 -3.87 -7.71 2.11
C LEU A 41 -2.42 -8.17 2.34
N LEU A 42 -1.44 -7.49 1.76
CA LEU A 42 -0.01 -7.76 1.96
C LEU A 42 0.57 -6.96 3.12
N LEU A 43 0.19 -5.68 3.24
CA LEU A 43 0.72 -4.77 4.24
C LEU A 43 -0.30 -3.68 4.57
N LEU A 44 -0.28 -3.20 5.82
CA LEU A 44 -0.96 -1.98 6.24
C LEU A 44 -0.22 -1.33 7.41
N ASN A 45 -0.22 0.00 7.46
CA ASN A 45 0.28 0.75 8.62
C ASN A 45 -0.81 0.89 9.70
N LYS A 46 -0.43 1.51 10.84
CA LYS A 46 -1.36 1.75 11.95
C LYS A 46 -2.50 2.69 11.55
N ALA A 47 -2.21 3.78 10.84
CA ALA A 47 -3.23 4.74 10.40
C ALA A 47 -4.30 4.09 9.50
N ALA A 48 -3.95 3.13 8.65
CA ALA A 48 -4.91 2.33 7.88
C ALA A 48 -5.78 1.43 8.74
N ARG A 49 -5.25 0.88 9.83
CA ARG A 49 -6.11 0.15 10.78
C ARG A 49 -7.13 1.08 11.41
N ASP A 50 -6.71 2.28 11.82
CA ASP A 50 -7.59 3.26 12.44
C ASP A 50 -8.68 3.75 11.48
N VAL A 51 -8.35 3.95 10.19
CA VAL A 51 -9.31 4.39 9.17
C VAL A 51 -10.33 3.31 8.80
N PHE A 52 -9.93 2.03 8.81
CA PHE A 52 -10.83 0.92 8.45
C PHE A 52 -11.37 0.13 9.64
N ASP A 53 -11.08 0.56 10.88
CA ASP A 53 -11.45 -0.15 12.11
C ASP A 53 -11.03 -1.64 12.07
N LEU A 54 -9.80 -1.90 11.60
CA LEU A 54 -9.27 -3.25 11.46
C LEU A 54 -8.59 -3.72 12.76
N PRO A 55 -8.80 -4.96 13.19
CA PRO A 55 -8.17 -5.49 14.39
C PRO A 55 -6.65 -5.65 14.19
N ASP A 56 -5.89 -5.54 15.28
CA ASP A 56 -4.44 -5.83 15.33
C ASP A 56 -4.08 -7.29 15.02
N ALA A 57 -5.09 -8.16 14.95
CA ALA A 57 -4.94 -9.57 14.61
C ALA A 57 -4.38 -9.77 13.18
N LYS A 58 -4.06 -11.03 12.83
CA LYS A 58 -3.52 -11.44 11.51
C LYS A 58 -4.51 -11.15 10.37
N VAL A 59 -4.62 -9.90 9.94
CA VAL A 59 -5.41 -9.45 8.78
C VAL A 59 -4.64 -9.65 7.47
N VAL A 60 -3.31 -9.66 7.53
CA VAL A 60 -2.44 -9.94 6.38
C VAL A 60 -2.75 -11.35 5.82
N GLY A 61 -2.77 -11.46 4.50
CA GLY A 61 -3.09 -12.67 3.75
C GLY A 61 -4.59 -12.92 3.57
N HIS A 62 -5.45 -12.11 4.17
CA HIS A 62 -6.91 -12.24 4.00
C HIS A 62 -7.40 -11.40 2.82
N PRO A 63 -8.43 -11.87 2.10
CA PRO A 63 -9.11 -11.09 1.08
C PRO A 63 -9.64 -9.77 1.63
N ILE A 64 -9.36 -8.66 0.95
CA ILE A 64 -9.73 -7.31 1.39
C ILE A 64 -11.25 -7.13 1.52
N ASN A 65 -12.04 -7.85 0.70
CA ASN A 65 -13.50 -7.87 0.76
C ASN A 65 -14.08 -8.48 2.05
N LYS A 66 -13.30 -9.26 2.81
CA LYS A 66 -13.69 -9.79 4.11
C LYS A 66 -13.30 -8.88 5.26
N LEU A 67 -12.37 -7.96 5.01
CA LEU A 67 -11.81 -7.06 6.02
C LEU A 67 -12.52 -5.70 6.01
N LEU A 68 -12.80 -5.17 4.82
CA LEU A 68 -13.45 -3.87 4.65
C LEU A 68 -14.96 -4.00 4.69
N LYS A 69 -15.59 -3.18 5.55
CA LYS A 69 -17.06 -3.01 5.59
C LYS A 69 -17.55 -1.88 4.69
N ASN A 70 -16.67 -0.94 4.32
CA ASN A 70 -17.01 0.17 3.45
C ASN A 70 -17.01 -0.30 1.99
N GLU A 71 -18.20 -0.34 1.37
CA GLU A 71 -18.39 -0.76 -0.02
C GLU A 71 -17.73 0.19 -1.02
N ASP A 72 -17.73 1.51 -0.77
CA ASP A 72 -17.08 2.50 -1.64
C ASP A 72 -15.56 2.30 -1.66
N ALA A 73 -14.97 2.10 -0.48
CA ALA A 73 -13.53 1.83 -0.35
C ALA A 73 -13.16 0.48 -0.99
N LEU A 74 -13.99 -0.54 -0.82
CA LEU A 74 -13.78 -1.84 -1.43
C LEU A 74 -13.86 -1.76 -2.96
N ALA A 75 -14.86 -1.07 -3.51
CA ALA A 75 -15.00 -0.85 -4.94
C ALA A 75 -13.78 -0.12 -5.51
N PHE A 76 -13.30 0.93 -4.82
CA PHE A 76 -12.09 1.64 -5.22
C PHE A 76 -10.87 0.73 -5.22
N ILE A 77 -10.63 -0.04 -4.16
CA ILE A 77 -9.43 -0.92 -4.01
C ILE A 77 -9.43 -2.06 -5.03
N THR A 78 -10.61 -2.60 -5.37
CA THR A 78 -10.77 -3.73 -6.28
C THR A 78 -10.94 -3.34 -7.73
N GLN A 79 -11.17 -2.04 -8.03
CA GLN A 79 -11.33 -1.51 -9.38
C GLN A 79 -10.17 -1.91 -10.28
N GLU A 80 -10.46 -2.47 -11.45
CA GLU A 80 -9.40 -2.81 -12.42
C GLU A 80 -8.71 -1.54 -12.93
N VAL A 81 -7.39 -1.49 -12.76
CA VAL A 81 -6.54 -0.43 -13.28
C VAL A 81 -5.92 -0.95 -14.56
N GLU A 82 -6.41 -0.50 -15.70
CA GLU A 82 -5.80 -0.81 -17.00
C GLU A 82 -4.60 0.12 -17.23
N GLY A 83 -3.39 -0.41 -17.03
CA GLY A 83 -2.13 0.28 -17.37
C GLY A 83 -1.34 0.81 -16.17
N ASN A 84 -0.45 1.77 -16.44
CA ASN A 84 0.46 2.39 -15.45
C ASN A 84 -0.15 3.63 -14.77
N GLU A 85 -1.47 3.83 -14.90
CA GLU A 85 -2.11 5.04 -14.41
C GLU A 85 -2.36 4.99 -12.90
N GLN A 86 -2.10 6.11 -12.24
CA GLN A 86 -2.45 6.32 -10.85
C GLN A 86 -3.92 6.75 -10.78
N ILE A 87 -4.74 6.00 -10.07
CA ILE A 87 -6.14 6.36 -9.84
C ILE A 87 -6.25 7.12 -8.53
N THR A 88 -6.94 8.25 -8.55
CA THR A 88 -7.30 8.98 -7.34
C THR A 88 -8.81 8.98 -7.14
N GLY A 89 -9.24 8.91 -5.89
CA GLY A 89 -10.65 8.97 -5.51
C GLY A 89 -10.81 9.55 -4.13
N GLU A 90 -12.03 9.52 -3.61
CA GLU A 90 -12.36 9.97 -2.27
C GLU A 90 -13.17 8.86 -1.59
N ILE A 91 -12.79 8.51 -0.37
CA ILE A 91 -13.52 7.52 0.44
C ILE A 91 -13.82 8.11 1.82
N GLN A 92 -14.90 7.65 2.43
CA GLN A 92 -15.16 7.94 3.84
C GLN A 92 -14.50 6.88 4.73
N GLY A 93 -13.71 7.32 5.71
CA GLY A 93 -13.19 6.42 6.74
C GLY A 93 -14.30 5.98 7.71
N ALA A 94 -14.02 4.95 8.51
CA ALA A 94 -14.93 4.48 9.57
C ALA A 94 -15.21 5.58 10.63
N ASN A 95 -14.33 6.58 10.73
CA ASN A 95 -14.49 7.74 11.60
C ASN A 95 -15.36 8.86 11.01
N GLY A 96 -15.94 8.68 9.82
CA GLY A 96 -16.76 9.69 9.14
C GLY A 96 -15.97 10.84 8.52
N ARG A 97 -14.64 10.78 8.52
CA ARG A 97 -13.78 11.76 7.81
C ARG A 97 -13.61 11.35 6.36
N SER A 98 -13.43 12.34 5.50
CA SER A 98 -13.13 12.09 4.09
C SER A 98 -11.62 11.96 3.87
N TYR A 99 -11.24 10.98 3.07
CA TYR A 99 -9.85 10.72 2.70
C TYR A 99 -9.74 10.73 1.18
N GLN A 100 -8.80 11.52 0.68
CA GLN A 100 -8.35 11.39 -0.70
C GLN A 100 -7.52 10.12 -0.82
N VAL A 101 -7.96 9.19 -1.66
CA VAL A 101 -7.30 7.92 -1.90
C VAL A 101 -6.54 7.97 -3.19
N ARG A 102 -5.36 7.37 -3.19
CA ARG A 102 -4.51 7.20 -4.35
C ARG A 102 -4.11 5.75 -4.47
N MET A 103 -4.47 5.13 -5.58
CA MET A 103 -4.05 3.80 -5.96
C MET A 103 -2.94 3.88 -7.01
N THR A 104 -1.89 3.09 -6.80
CA THR A 104 -0.81 2.91 -7.76
C THR A 104 -0.58 1.42 -7.98
N LEU A 105 -0.61 0.98 -9.24
CA LEU A 105 -0.18 -0.36 -9.62
C LEU A 105 1.34 -0.45 -9.49
N ILE A 106 1.82 -1.44 -8.74
CA ILE A 106 3.26 -1.71 -8.57
C ILE A 106 3.65 -3.01 -9.28
N GLU A 107 4.96 -3.26 -9.41
CA GLU A 107 5.47 -4.46 -10.07
C GLU A 107 4.87 -5.74 -9.47
N GLY A 108 4.61 -6.73 -10.34
CA GLY A 108 3.95 -7.98 -9.94
C GLY A 108 2.43 -7.89 -9.82
N GLY A 109 1.81 -6.79 -10.25
CA GLY A 109 0.35 -6.62 -10.27
C GLY A 109 -0.27 -6.28 -8.91
N SER A 110 0.57 -6.06 -7.89
CA SER A 110 0.11 -5.59 -6.59
C SER A 110 -0.26 -4.12 -6.66
N ARG A 111 -1.05 -3.64 -5.70
CA ARG A 111 -1.55 -2.26 -5.67
C ARG A 111 -1.22 -1.63 -4.34
N SER A 112 -0.62 -0.44 -4.39
CA SER A 112 -0.40 0.41 -3.23
C SER A 112 -1.54 1.41 -3.13
N ILE A 113 -2.11 1.54 -1.94
CA ILE A 113 -3.19 2.47 -1.64
C ILE A 113 -2.71 3.40 -0.51
N LEU A 114 -2.65 4.69 -0.84
CA LEU A 114 -2.34 5.78 0.08
C LEU A 114 -3.60 6.62 0.29
N MET A 115 -3.86 7.05 1.52
CA MET A 115 -5.00 7.89 1.87
C MET A 115 -4.50 9.14 2.58
N VAL A 116 -4.98 10.31 2.19
CA VAL A 116 -4.66 11.58 2.84
C VAL A 116 -5.96 12.17 3.37
N ALA A 117 -6.00 12.53 4.65
CA ALA A 117 -7.20 13.17 5.21
C ALA A 117 -7.42 14.54 4.55
N ASN A 118 -8.65 14.83 4.13
CA ASN A 118 -9.05 16.20 3.83
C ASN A 118 -9.36 16.89 5.17
N ASP A 119 -8.53 17.85 5.57
CA ASP A 119 -8.75 18.74 6.73
C ASP A 119 -9.74 19.87 6.40
#